data_AF-A0A4Q9N021-F1
#
_entry.id   AF-A0A4Q9N021-F1
#
_cell.length_a   1.000
_cell.length_b   1.000
_cell.length_c   1.000
_cell.angle_alpha   90.00
_cell.angle_beta   90.00
_cell.angle_gamma   90.00
#
_symmetry.space_group_name_H-M   'P 1'
#
loop_
_entity.id
_entity.type
_entity.pdbx_description
1 polymer ?
#
loop_
_entity_poly.entity_id
_entity_poly.type
_entity_poly.pdbx_seq_one_letter_code
_entity_poly.pdbx_strand_id
1 'polypeptide(L)'
;MSPELVSKPGHLCRRVVNIDDGSESLAHQMGLTNSRQDLVMYFDIVNTAGTLCDKYLPPDPGIMSRYTAVKRKIIKKLLEKYPILGHYENNWPLKVMIQYHRQLRRNGSKTGIICSPNRILKATTVAARRKSDEKCHRILREDDTPGIPHQDGPSRDATPSIGRSDDVREPSPSLTAVDNPAESSAIPVPILDFLSALAQDLSFLLAVFISHGVGDDTSLQSMLQMNNWRSWMYTWVREGVLTELQFQMIVDGLEKLLRKP
;
A
#
# COMPACT_ATOMS: atom_id res chain seq x y z
N MET A 1 -41.04 13.37 -6.40
CA MET A 1 -40.34 12.80 -5.23
C MET A 1 -38.87 13.15 -5.37
N SER A 2 -38.34 14.02 -4.51
CA SER A 2 -36.91 14.33 -4.52
C SER A 2 -36.15 13.11 -4.00
N PRO A 3 -35.09 12.66 -4.68
CA PRO A 3 -34.30 11.54 -4.20
C PRO A 3 -33.72 11.86 -2.83
N GLU A 4 -33.86 10.94 -1.88
CA GLU A 4 -33.28 11.04 -0.55
C GLU A 4 -31.75 11.11 -0.69
N LEU A 5 -31.16 12.22 -0.24
CA LEU A 5 -29.71 12.43 -0.34
C LEU A 5 -29.00 11.62 0.74
N VAL A 6 -27.89 11.00 0.37
CA VAL A 6 -26.99 10.32 1.31
C VAL A 6 -26.28 11.37 2.16
N SER A 7 -26.74 11.51 3.40
CA SER A 7 -26.20 12.44 4.38
C SER A 7 -24.73 12.17 4.68
N LYS A 8 -24.00 13.23 5.03
CA LYS A 8 -22.61 13.11 5.45
C LYS A 8 -22.52 12.37 6.81
N PRO A 9 -21.67 11.33 6.94
CA PRO A 9 -21.50 10.64 8.23
C PRO A 9 -20.80 11.54 9.26
N GLY A 10 -21.09 11.30 10.55
CA GLY A 10 -20.50 12.06 11.66
C GLY A 10 -18.98 11.98 11.70
N HIS A 11 -18.41 10.83 11.35
CA HIS A 11 -16.97 10.62 11.19
C HIS A 11 -16.65 10.33 9.72
N LEU A 12 -15.91 11.23 9.06
CA LEU A 12 -15.47 11.04 7.67
C LEU A 12 -14.18 10.24 7.63
N CYS A 13 -14.21 9.11 6.94
CA CYS A 13 -13.01 8.33 6.73
C CYS A 13 -12.07 9.02 5.74
N ARG A 14 -10.80 9.18 6.14
CA ARG A 14 -9.72 9.72 5.29
C ARG A 14 -8.99 8.63 4.50
N ARG A 15 -9.32 7.35 4.72
CA ARG A 15 -8.78 6.22 3.96
C ARG A 15 -9.48 6.16 2.61
N VAL A 16 -8.95 6.94 1.67
CA VAL A 16 -9.46 6.98 0.29
C VAL A 16 -8.97 5.77 -0.51
N VAL A 17 -7.79 5.24 -0.22
CA VAL A 17 -7.17 4.21 -1.06
C VAL A 17 -7.06 2.83 -0.39
N ASN A 18 -7.00 2.78 0.94
CA ASN A 18 -6.88 1.52 1.68
C ASN A 18 -8.26 1.00 2.07
N ILE A 19 -8.65 -0.15 1.51
CA ILE A 19 -9.95 -0.81 1.76
C ILE A 19 -9.75 -2.07 2.64
N ASP A 20 -8.50 -2.37 3.03
CA ASP A 20 -8.10 -3.68 3.54
C ASP A 20 -8.50 -3.96 5.00
N ASP A 21 -8.90 -2.97 5.80
CA ASP A 21 -9.13 -3.16 7.24
C ASP A 21 -10.56 -2.81 7.68
N GLY A 22 -11.48 -3.78 7.58
CA GLY A 22 -12.74 -3.82 8.33
C GLY A 22 -13.47 -2.48 8.58
N SER A 23 -14.54 -2.24 7.82
CA SER A 23 -15.65 -1.31 8.11
C SER A 23 -15.45 0.22 8.08
N GLU A 24 -14.25 0.75 7.83
CA GLU A 24 -14.09 2.22 7.73
C GLU A 24 -13.26 2.64 6.53
N SER A 25 -13.75 2.41 5.31
CA SER A 25 -13.17 3.05 4.11
C SER A 25 -14.13 4.11 3.56
N LEU A 26 -13.61 5.08 2.82
CA LEU A 26 -14.47 6.04 2.11
C LEU A 26 -15.41 5.31 1.13
N ALA A 27 -14.95 4.23 0.49
CA ALA A 27 -15.78 3.38 -0.36
C ALA A 27 -16.97 2.80 0.41
N HIS A 28 -16.74 2.33 1.64
CA HIS A 28 -17.79 1.77 2.49
C HIS A 28 -18.81 2.83 2.88
N GLN A 29 -18.36 4.03 3.27
CA GLN A 29 -19.24 5.16 3.58
C GLN A 29 -20.04 5.66 2.38
N MET A 30 -19.54 5.41 1.17
CA MET A 30 -20.25 5.69 -0.08
C MET A 30 -21.23 4.57 -0.47
N GLY A 31 -21.23 3.43 0.21
CA GLY A 31 -22.00 2.25 -0.19
C GLY A 31 -21.45 1.57 -1.46
N LEU A 32 -20.21 1.88 -1.87
CA LEU A 32 -19.57 1.35 -3.07
C LEU A 32 -18.68 0.12 -2.78
N THR A 33 -19.02 -0.64 -1.74
CA THR A 33 -18.32 -1.88 -1.37
C THR A 33 -19.17 -3.13 -1.59
N ASN A 34 -20.39 -3.00 -2.14
CA ASN A 34 -21.38 -4.09 -2.21
C ASN A 34 -21.14 -5.06 -3.37
N SER A 35 -20.41 -4.66 -4.40
CA SER A 35 -20.01 -5.53 -5.50
C SER A 35 -18.57 -5.27 -5.96
N ARG A 36 -18.03 -6.16 -6.80
CA ARG A 36 -16.73 -5.94 -7.46
C ARG A 36 -16.82 -4.73 -8.39
N GLN A 37 -17.93 -4.58 -9.11
CA GLN A 37 -18.20 -3.44 -9.98
C GLN A 37 -18.22 -2.13 -9.20
N ASP A 38 -18.80 -2.11 -7.99
CA ASP A 38 -18.84 -0.91 -7.15
C ASP A 38 -17.45 -0.46 -6.75
N LEU A 39 -16.58 -1.41 -6.39
CA LEU A 39 -15.18 -1.13 -6.06
C LEU A 39 -14.40 -0.63 -7.28
N VAL A 40 -14.58 -1.24 -8.45
CA VAL A 40 -13.98 -0.76 -9.69
C VAL A 40 -14.43 0.67 -9.99
N MET A 41 -15.73 0.95 -9.86
CA MET A 41 -16.29 2.29 -10.04
C MET A 41 -15.73 3.29 -9.02
N TYR A 42 -15.63 2.89 -7.74
CA TYR A 42 -15.03 3.70 -6.70
C TYR A 42 -13.59 4.09 -7.05
N PHE A 43 -12.76 3.13 -7.47
CA PHE A 43 -11.38 3.42 -7.86
C PHE A 43 -11.28 4.28 -9.13
N ASP A 44 -12.19 4.11 -10.09
CA ASP A 44 -12.26 4.97 -11.27
C ASP A 44 -12.61 6.43 -10.91
N ILE A 45 -13.53 6.63 -9.97
CA ILE A 45 -13.86 7.95 -9.40
C ILE A 45 -12.64 8.55 -8.70
N VAL A 46 -11.98 7.78 -7.83
CA VAL A 46 -10.78 8.22 -7.08
C VAL A 46 -9.66 8.62 -8.05
N ASN A 47 -9.37 7.80 -9.06
CA ASN A 47 -8.35 8.09 -10.06
C ASN A 47 -8.70 9.33 -10.87
N THR A 48 -9.93 9.44 -11.34
CA THR A 48 -10.40 10.62 -12.09
C THR A 48 -10.29 11.88 -11.24
N ALA A 49 -10.67 11.81 -9.96
CA ALA A 49 -10.54 12.93 -9.03
C ALA A 49 -9.07 13.33 -8.85
N GLY A 50 -8.16 12.36 -8.71
CA GLY A 50 -6.72 12.58 -8.64
C GLY A 50 -6.18 13.29 -9.89
N THR A 51 -6.49 12.77 -11.08
CA THR A 51 -6.06 13.37 -12.36
C THR A 51 -6.60 14.80 -12.55
N LEU A 52 -7.86 15.05 -12.16
CA LEU A 52 -8.43 16.40 -12.21
C LEU A 52 -7.75 17.34 -11.19
N CYS A 53 -7.37 16.83 -10.02
CA CYS A 53 -6.59 17.60 -9.05
C CYS A 53 -5.21 17.94 -9.61
N ASP A 54 -4.46 17.00 -10.18
CA ASP A 54 -3.16 17.29 -10.79
C ASP A 54 -3.28 18.31 -11.94
N LYS A 55 -4.35 18.23 -12.73
CA LYS A 55 -4.59 19.14 -13.86
C LYS A 55 -4.97 20.56 -13.45
N TYR A 56 -5.77 20.73 -12.41
CA TYR A 56 -6.35 22.04 -12.07
C TYR A 56 -5.82 22.63 -10.75
N LEU A 57 -5.27 21.81 -9.86
CA LEU A 57 -4.69 22.18 -8.56
C LEU A 57 -3.23 21.72 -8.46
N PRO A 58 -2.33 22.22 -9.32
CA PRO A 58 -0.91 21.93 -9.16
C PRO A 58 -0.42 22.43 -7.78
N PRO A 59 0.67 21.86 -7.26
CA PRO A 59 1.18 22.12 -5.90
C PRO A 59 1.76 23.53 -5.67
N ASP A 60 1.40 24.52 -6.49
CA ASP A 60 1.87 25.90 -6.39
C ASP A 60 1.18 26.66 -5.22
N PRO A 61 1.95 27.30 -4.33
CA PRO A 61 1.43 28.10 -3.21
C PRO A 61 0.52 29.26 -3.63
N GLY A 62 0.64 29.81 -4.84
CA GLY A 62 -0.17 30.94 -5.33
C GLY A 62 -1.65 30.63 -5.59
N ILE A 63 -2.02 29.34 -5.60
CA ILE A 63 -3.36 28.88 -5.99
C ILE A 63 -4.40 29.00 -4.87
N MET A 64 -4.00 29.35 -3.66
CA MET A 64 -4.91 29.43 -2.52
C MET A 64 -6.10 30.38 -2.71
N SER A 65 -5.91 31.53 -3.37
CA SER A 65 -7.02 32.47 -3.62
C SER A 65 -8.05 31.91 -4.63
N ARG A 66 -7.61 31.04 -5.55
CA ARG A 66 -8.46 30.42 -6.59
C ARG A 66 -8.95 29.02 -6.22
N TYR A 67 -8.48 28.47 -5.11
CA TYR A 67 -8.76 27.09 -4.68
C TYR A 67 -10.24 26.76 -4.67
N THR A 68 -11.08 27.66 -4.14
CA THR A 68 -12.54 27.42 -4.04
C THR A 68 -13.23 27.39 -5.40
N ALA A 69 -12.80 28.21 -6.35
CA ALA A 69 -13.35 28.22 -7.72
C ALA A 69 -12.91 26.98 -8.49
N VAL A 70 -11.62 26.62 -8.37
CA VAL A 70 -11.07 25.41 -9.00
C VAL A 70 -11.70 24.15 -8.43
N LYS A 71 -11.85 24.06 -7.10
CA LYS A 71 -12.50 22.94 -6.43
C LYS A 71 -13.93 22.74 -6.94
N ARG A 72 -14.70 23.82 -7.11
CA ARG A 72 -16.04 23.77 -7.72
C ARG A 72 -16.00 23.25 -9.15
N LYS A 73 -15.02 23.67 -9.96
CA LYS A 73 -14.83 23.16 -11.34
C LYS A 73 -14.52 21.66 -11.38
N ILE A 74 -13.68 21.17 -10.48
CA ILE A 74 -13.37 19.73 -10.37
C ILE A 74 -14.64 18.95 -9.99
N ILE A 75 -15.38 19.41 -8.97
CA ILE A 75 -16.63 18.78 -8.54
C ILE A 75 -17.64 18.72 -9.70
N LYS A 76 -17.82 19.83 -10.43
CA LYS A 76 -18.73 19.86 -11.59
C LYS A 76 -18.37 18.79 -12.63
N LYS A 77 -17.09 18.67 -12.98
CA LYS A 77 -16.61 17.65 -13.95
C LYS A 77 -16.80 16.22 -13.45
N LEU A 78 -16.63 15.99 -12.16
CA LEU A 78 -16.86 14.66 -11.57
C LEU A 78 -18.35 14.31 -11.55
N LEU A 79 -19.23 15.27 -11.29
CA LEU A 79 -20.68 15.07 -11.35
C LEU A 79 -21.19 14.83 -12.79
N GLU A 80 -20.59 15.51 -13.78
CA GLU A 80 -20.88 15.26 -15.20
C GLU A 80 -20.50 13.83 -15.62
N LYS A 81 -19.36 13.31 -15.13
CA LYS A 81 -18.88 11.95 -15.47
C LYS A 81 -19.57 10.85 -14.64
N TYR A 82 -19.88 11.12 -13.37
CA TYR A 82 -20.45 10.16 -12.43
C TYR A 82 -21.72 10.74 -11.79
N PRO A 83 -22.88 10.62 -12.45
CA PRO A 83 -24.15 11.15 -11.95
C PRO A 83 -24.53 10.61 -10.56
N ILE A 84 -24.10 9.39 -10.22
CA ILE A 84 -24.33 8.78 -8.91
C ILE A 84 -23.79 9.63 -7.74
N LEU A 85 -22.80 10.47 -8.00
CA LEU A 85 -22.21 11.34 -6.99
C LEU A 85 -23.13 12.51 -6.61
N GLY A 86 -24.14 12.80 -7.43
CA GLY A 86 -25.17 13.80 -7.15
C GLY A 86 -26.12 13.40 -6.02
N HIS A 87 -26.13 12.13 -5.61
CA HIS A 87 -26.93 11.65 -4.49
C HIS A 87 -26.29 11.94 -3.13
N TYR A 88 -25.02 12.34 -3.06
CA TYR A 88 -24.37 12.63 -1.78
C TYR A 88 -24.53 14.09 -1.39
N GLU A 89 -25.04 14.30 -0.18
CA GLU A 89 -25.25 15.63 0.37
C GLU A 89 -23.96 16.46 0.30
N ASN A 90 -24.07 17.70 -0.18
CA ASN A 90 -22.94 18.63 -0.19
C ASN A 90 -21.68 18.13 -0.93
N ASN A 91 -21.80 17.10 -1.79
CA ASN A 91 -20.67 16.46 -2.48
C ASN A 91 -19.56 16.04 -1.51
N TRP A 92 -19.91 15.57 -0.30
CA TRP A 92 -18.95 15.27 0.74
C TRP A 92 -17.85 14.27 0.31
N PRO A 93 -18.10 13.20 -0.50
CA PRO A 93 -17.04 12.27 -0.87
C PRO A 93 -15.99 12.95 -1.75
N LEU A 94 -16.44 13.79 -2.70
CA LEU A 94 -15.56 14.54 -3.59
C LEU A 94 -14.70 15.55 -2.83
N LYS A 95 -15.28 16.21 -1.81
CA LYS A 95 -14.51 17.11 -0.94
C LYS A 95 -13.40 16.36 -0.20
N VAL A 96 -13.67 15.15 0.29
CA VAL A 96 -12.68 14.29 0.96
C VAL A 96 -11.57 13.87 0.00
N MET A 97 -11.92 13.36 -1.19
CA MET A 97 -10.94 12.93 -2.18
C MET A 97 -9.99 14.06 -2.60
N ILE A 98 -10.54 15.24 -2.93
CA ILE A 98 -9.74 16.42 -3.32
C ILE A 98 -8.81 16.85 -2.19
N GLN A 99 -9.33 16.91 -0.95
CA GLN A 99 -8.55 17.32 0.21
C GLN A 99 -7.43 16.33 0.52
N TYR A 100 -7.72 15.03 0.46
CA TYR A 100 -6.76 13.97 0.73
C TYR A 100 -5.67 13.91 -0.34
N HIS A 101 -6.03 14.02 -1.62
CA HIS A 101 -5.04 14.14 -2.71
C HIS A 101 -4.10 15.31 -2.48
N ARG A 102 -4.63 16.49 -2.15
CA ARG A 102 -3.82 17.66 -1.87
C ARG A 102 -2.89 17.47 -0.67
N GLN A 103 -3.38 16.82 0.38
CA GLN A 103 -2.57 16.50 1.55
C GLN A 103 -1.39 15.59 1.16
N LEU A 104 -1.64 14.55 0.34
CA LEU A 104 -0.58 13.69 -0.17
C LEU A 104 0.42 14.44 -1.04
N ARG A 105 -0.03 15.32 -1.94
CA ARG A 105 0.86 16.17 -2.76
C ARG A 105 1.76 17.07 -1.91
N ARG A 106 1.22 17.64 -0.83
CA ARG A 106 1.99 18.47 0.12
C ARG A 106 3.05 17.67 0.88
N ASN A 107 2.75 16.41 1.17
CA ASN A 107 3.67 15.49 1.85
C ASN A 107 4.69 14.88 0.87
N GLY A 108 4.79 15.36 -0.37
CA GLY A 108 5.77 14.90 -1.36
C GLY A 108 5.35 13.70 -2.20
N SER A 109 4.10 13.22 -2.09
CA SER A 109 3.61 12.15 -2.97
C SER A 109 3.56 12.61 -4.42
N LYS A 110 4.24 11.87 -5.32
CA LYS A 110 4.26 12.16 -6.77
C LYS A 110 2.93 11.88 -7.47
N THR A 111 2.13 10.96 -6.95
CA THR A 111 0.89 10.45 -7.57
C THR A 111 -0.38 10.79 -6.79
N GLY A 112 -0.26 11.23 -5.53
CA GLY A 112 -1.41 11.54 -4.67
C GLY A 112 -2.32 10.32 -4.45
N ILE A 113 -3.63 10.48 -4.68
CA ILE A 113 -4.62 9.38 -4.55
C ILE A 113 -4.69 8.46 -5.78
N ILE A 114 -3.91 8.70 -6.83
CA ILE A 114 -4.00 7.90 -8.06
C ILE A 114 -3.47 6.49 -7.76
N CYS A 115 -4.32 5.51 -7.98
CA CYS A 115 -4.09 4.10 -7.74
C CYS A 115 -3.63 3.41 -9.03
N SER A 116 -2.56 2.61 -8.94
CA SER A 116 -2.15 1.76 -10.04
C SER A 116 -3.19 0.65 -10.31
N PRO A 117 -3.32 0.17 -11.55
CA PRO A 117 -4.23 -0.92 -11.90
C PRO A 117 -4.04 -2.18 -11.03
N ASN A 118 -2.79 -2.50 -10.70
CA ASN A 118 -2.44 -3.65 -9.84
C ASN A 118 -3.03 -3.51 -8.42
N ARG A 119 -3.08 -2.29 -7.89
CA ARG A 119 -3.66 -2.01 -6.57
C ARG A 119 -5.18 -2.16 -6.57
N ILE A 120 -5.84 -1.74 -7.65
CA ILE A 120 -7.27 -1.93 -7.87
C ILE A 120 -7.58 -3.44 -7.91
N LEU A 121 -6.80 -4.20 -8.67
CA LEU A 121 -6.97 -5.64 -8.78
C LEU A 121 -6.84 -6.31 -7.40
N LYS A 122 -5.76 -6.05 -6.65
CA LYS A 122 -5.56 -6.59 -5.30
C LYS A 122 -6.74 -6.27 -4.37
N ALA A 123 -7.15 -4.99 -4.28
CA ALA A 123 -8.25 -4.57 -3.41
C ALA A 123 -9.58 -5.24 -3.79
N THR A 124 -9.87 -5.36 -5.08
CA THR A 124 -11.09 -6.06 -5.56
C THR A 124 -11.05 -7.56 -5.29
N THR A 125 -9.89 -8.21 -5.40
CA THR A 125 -9.74 -9.65 -5.09
C THR A 125 -9.87 -9.93 -3.59
N VAL A 126 -9.26 -9.10 -2.73
CA VAL A 126 -9.38 -9.22 -1.27
C VAL A 126 -10.83 -9.05 -0.82
N ALA A 127 -11.52 -8.04 -1.35
CA ALA A 127 -12.93 -7.82 -1.04
C ALA A 127 -13.86 -8.95 -1.54
N ALA A 128 -13.53 -9.58 -2.67
CA ALA A 128 -14.28 -10.73 -3.19
C ALA A 128 -14.14 -11.98 -2.29
N ARG A 129 -12.93 -12.22 -1.75
CA ARG A 129 -12.67 -13.35 -0.83
C ARG A 129 -13.44 -13.20 0.48
N ARG A 130 -13.47 -12.02 1.09
CA ARG A 130 -14.20 -11.77 2.34
C ARG A 130 -15.70 -12.05 2.26
N LYS A 131 -16.35 -11.72 1.14
CA LYS A 131 -17.78 -12.06 0.95
C LYS A 131 -18.04 -13.54 0.81
N SER A 132 -17.07 -14.30 0.28
CA SER A 132 -17.14 -15.76 0.26
C SER A 132 -17.08 -16.32 1.67
N ASP A 133 -16.18 -15.79 2.50
CA ASP A 133 -15.97 -16.25 3.88
C ASP A 133 -17.15 -15.85 4.81
N GLU A 134 -17.67 -14.62 4.70
CA GLU A 134 -18.87 -14.18 5.44
C GLU A 134 -20.14 -14.96 5.06
N LYS A 135 -20.25 -15.38 3.78
CA LYS A 135 -21.38 -16.20 3.31
C LYS A 135 -21.30 -17.64 3.83
N CYS A 136 -20.11 -18.21 3.98
CA CYS A 136 -19.93 -19.53 4.61
C CYS A 136 -20.24 -19.50 6.11
N HIS A 137 -19.86 -18.44 6.83
CA HIS A 137 -20.10 -18.36 8.27
C HIS A 137 -21.57 -18.14 8.65
N ARG A 138 -22.39 -17.55 7.77
CA ARG A 138 -23.82 -17.35 8.05
C ARG A 138 -24.68 -18.63 7.90
N ILE A 139 -24.18 -19.66 7.23
CA ILE A 139 -24.93 -20.92 7.02
C ILE A 139 -24.72 -21.93 8.18
N LEU A 140 -23.77 -21.67 9.10
CA LEU A 140 -23.42 -22.59 10.21
C LEU A 140 -23.85 -22.10 11.60
N ARG A 141 -24.82 -21.19 11.71
CA ARG A 141 -25.33 -20.73 13.00
C ARG A 141 -26.86 -20.67 13.05
N GLU A 142 -27.47 -21.81 12.77
CA GLU A 142 -28.78 -22.15 13.34
C GLU A 142 -28.68 -23.61 13.81
N ASP A 143 -28.25 -23.81 15.06
CA ASP A 143 -28.87 -24.80 15.93
C ASP A 143 -28.48 -24.57 17.40
N ASP A 144 -29.42 -24.97 18.25
CA ASP A 144 -29.74 -24.53 19.59
C ASP A 144 -28.77 -24.86 20.75
N THR A 145 -28.98 -24.10 21.84
CA THR A 145 -28.90 -24.47 23.29
C THR A 145 -27.57 -24.35 24.09
N PRO A 146 -27.66 -24.13 25.44
CA PRO A 146 -26.81 -23.19 26.18
C PRO A 146 -26.06 -23.79 27.40
N GLY A 147 -25.12 -22.99 27.93
CA GLY A 147 -24.76 -22.99 29.36
C GLY A 147 -23.54 -23.82 29.79
N ILE A 148 -22.53 -23.14 30.36
CA ILE A 148 -22.12 -23.20 31.79
C ILE A 148 -20.73 -22.53 31.93
N PRO A 149 -20.50 -21.68 32.96
CA PRO A 149 -19.23 -20.98 33.20
C PRO A 149 -18.37 -21.66 34.28
N HIS A 150 -17.05 -21.70 34.10
CA HIS A 150 -16.02 -21.98 35.12
C HIS A 150 -14.63 -21.81 34.47
N GLN A 151 -13.55 -21.38 35.11
CA GLN A 151 -13.27 -20.78 36.42
C GLN A 151 -11.81 -20.30 36.36
N ASP A 152 -11.48 -19.30 37.16
CA ASP A 152 -10.13 -18.78 37.41
C ASP A 152 -9.12 -19.82 37.94
N GLY A 153 -7.84 -19.61 37.65
CA GLY A 153 -6.73 -20.27 38.37
C GLY A 153 -5.34 -19.98 37.76
N PRO A 154 -4.25 -19.99 38.55
CA PRO A 154 -3.40 -18.79 38.66
C PRO A 154 -1.87 -18.98 38.45
N SER A 155 -1.19 -17.84 38.31
CA SER A 155 0.12 -17.42 38.86
C SER A 155 1.39 -18.29 38.74
N ARG A 156 2.49 -17.62 38.35
CA ARG A 156 3.95 -17.80 38.65
C ARG A 156 4.77 -17.46 37.38
N ASP A 157 5.94 -16.85 37.38
CA ASP A 157 6.81 -16.31 38.43
C ASP A 157 7.75 -15.29 37.75
N ALA A 158 8.30 -14.38 38.56
CA ALA A 158 9.13 -13.26 38.14
C ALA A 158 10.64 -13.57 38.17
N THR A 159 11.39 -12.59 37.60
CA THR A 159 12.83 -12.23 37.79
C THR A 159 13.90 -13.00 37.00
N PRO A 160 15.09 -12.42 36.70
CA PRO A 160 15.57 -11.07 37.04
C PRO A 160 16.27 -10.24 35.92
N SER A 161 16.29 -8.93 36.16
CA SER A 161 17.19 -7.94 35.56
C SER A 161 18.63 -8.11 36.05
N ILE A 162 19.59 -8.02 35.13
CA ILE A 162 21.00 -7.68 35.40
C ILE A 162 21.40 -6.62 34.38
N GLY A 163 21.82 -5.46 34.87
CA GLY A 163 22.27 -4.34 34.04
C GLY A 163 23.75 -4.42 33.64
N ARG A 164 24.15 -3.52 32.74
CA ARG A 164 25.48 -2.90 32.76
C ARG A 164 25.54 -1.67 31.86
N SER A 165 26.22 -0.66 32.40
CA SER A 165 26.37 0.71 31.95
C SER A 165 27.35 0.91 30.79
N ASP A 166 27.17 2.08 30.17
CA ASP A 166 28.08 2.94 29.39
C ASP A 166 29.58 2.61 29.35
N ASP A 167 30.20 2.71 28.16
CA ASP A 167 31.27 3.70 27.89
C ASP A 167 31.60 3.83 26.39
N VAL A 168 31.57 5.09 25.92
CA VAL A 168 32.37 5.82 24.91
C VAL A 168 33.25 5.04 23.90
N ARG A 169 33.16 5.38 22.60
CA ARG A 169 34.18 6.16 21.84
C ARG A 169 34.00 6.11 20.30
N GLU A 170 33.81 7.29 19.72
CA GLU A 170 34.04 7.64 18.31
C GLU A 170 35.56 7.59 17.98
N PRO A 171 35.97 7.25 16.75
CA PRO A 171 36.31 8.34 15.82
C PRO A 171 36.10 8.02 14.31
N SER A 172 35.63 9.03 13.57
CA SER A 172 36.01 9.28 12.16
C SER A 172 37.35 10.06 12.15
N PRO A 173 38.18 10.16 11.06
CA PRO A 173 37.75 10.51 9.69
C PRO A 173 38.62 10.06 8.48
N SER A 174 38.15 10.44 7.28
CA SER A 174 38.90 10.96 6.10
C SER A 174 38.91 10.18 4.77
N LEU A 175 38.08 10.69 3.85
CA LEU A 175 38.30 11.11 2.45
C LEU A 175 39.50 10.58 1.62
N THR A 176 39.18 10.00 0.45
CA THR A 176 39.78 10.18 -0.90
C THR A 176 38.73 9.61 -1.90
N ALA A 177 38.07 10.34 -2.81
CA ALA A 177 38.49 11.04 -4.03
C ALA A 177 39.08 10.14 -5.13
N VAL A 178 38.50 10.27 -6.34
CA VAL A 178 38.89 9.77 -7.68
C VAL A 178 38.73 8.24 -7.86
N ASP A 179 38.10 7.65 -8.89
CA ASP A 179 37.99 7.99 -10.30
C ASP A 179 36.77 7.27 -10.94
N ASN A 180 36.15 7.92 -11.93
CA ASN A 180 35.25 7.27 -12.89
C ASN A 180 36.12 6.79 -14.06
N PRO A 181 35.90 5.58 -14.59
CA PRO A 181 35.57 5.56 -16.01
C PRO A 181 34.56 4.47 -16.42
N ALA A 182 33.76 4.85 -17.41
CA ALA A 182 33.29 4.02 -18.52
C ALA A 182 32.38 2.80 -18.23
N GLU A 183 31.12 2.97 -18.64
CA GLU A 183 30.35 2.01 -19.46
C GLU A 183 30.88 0.57 -19.49
N SER A 184 30.29 -0.26 -18.63
CA SER A 184 30.11 -1.68 -18.95
C SER A 184 28.62 -1.97 -18.87
N SER A 185 27.96 -1.93 -20.03
CA SER A 185 26.65 -2.55 -20.25
C SER A 185 26.79 -4.07 -20.22
N ALA A 186 27.43 -4.62 -19.19
CA ALA A 186 27.37 -6.02 -18.88
C ALA A 186 26.02 -6.25 -18.21
N ILE A 187 25.15 -7.01 -18.88
CA ILE A 187 23.97 -7.58 -18.24
C ILE A 187 24.46 -8.21 -16.93
N PRO A 188 23.84 -7.92 -15.78
CA PRO A 188 24.27 -8.50 -14.53
C PRO A 188 23.90 -9.99 -14.47
N VAL A 189 24.78 -10.78 -15.11
CA VAL A 189 24.69 -12.23 -15.30
C VAL A 189 24.42 -12.95 -13.96
N PRO A 190 25.08 -12.61 -12.83
CA PRO A 190 24.88 -13.34 -11.58
C PRO A 190 23.45 -13.21 -11.00
N ILE A 191 22.84 -12.02 -11.11
CA ILE A 191 21.47 -11.80 -10.62
C ILE A 191 20.46 -12.49 -11.55
N LEU A 192 20.70 -12.42 -12.86
CA LEU A 192 19.88 -13.09 -13.85
C LEU A 192 19.93 -14.62 -13.69
N ASP A 193 21.12 -15.17 -13.45
CA ASP A 193 21.34 -16.59 -13.16
C ASP A 193 20.64 -17.01 -11.87
N PHE A 194 20.73 -16.19 -10.82
CA PHE A 194 19.99 -16.43 -9.58
C PHE A 194 18.47 -16.47 -9.81
N LEU A 195 17.91 -15.45 -10.48
CA LEU A 195 16.48 -15.31 -10.69
C LEU A 195 15.91 -16.39 -11.62
N SER A 196 16.69 -16.87 -12.59
CA SER A 196 16.31 -17.97 -13.47
C SER A 196 16.42 -19.34 -12.80
N ALA A 197 17.27 -19.49 -11.78
CA ALA A 197 17.45 -20.73 -11.01
C ALA A 197 16.43 -20.92 -9.86
N LEU A 198 15.53 -19.96 -9.66
CA LEU A 198 14.43 -20.07 -8.69
C LEU A 198 13.40 -21.14 -9.12
N ALA A 199 12.49 -21.50 -8.22
CA ALA A 199 11.45 -22.51 -8.50
C ALA A 199 10.52 -22.13 -9.67
N GLN A 200 10.43 -20.85 -10.01
CA GLN A 200 9.93 -20.33 -11.28
C GLN A 200 10.93 -19.31 -11.78
N ASP A 201 11.05 -19.21 -13.10
CA ASP A 201 11.87 -18.20 -13.74
C ASP A 201 11.32 -16.80 -13.45
N LEU A 202 12.09 -16.02 -12.70
CA LEU A 202 11.76 -14.63 -12.34
C LEU A 202 12.72 -13.63 -12.98
N SER A 203 13.36 -13.97 -14.10
CA SER A 203 14.30 -13.11 -14.83
C SER A 203 13.74 -11.72 -15.19
N PHE A 204 12.42 -11.59 -15.38
CA PHE A 204 11.77 -10.29 -15.60
C PHE A 204 11.90 -9.32 -14.42
N LEU A 205 12.23 -9.80 -13.22
CA LEU A 205 12.47 -8.96 -12.04
C LEU A 205 13.89 -8.38 -12.01
N LEU A 206 14.75 -8.67 -12.99
CA LEU A 206 16.11 -8.13 -13.04
C LEU A 206 16.13 -6.60 -12.95
N ALA A 207 15.26 -5.93 -13.71
CA ALA A 207 15.16 -4.47 -13.70
C ALA A 207 14.76 -3.92 -12.31
N VAL A 208 13.97 -4.67 -11.55
CA VAL A 208 13.54 -4.32 -10.19
C VAL A 208 14.71 -4.41 -9.22
N PHE A 209 15.51 -5.48 -9.31
CA PHE A 209 16.70 -5.64 -8.49
C PHE A 209 17.70 -4.51 -8.74
N ILE A 210 17.98 -4.21 -10.01
CA ILE A 210 18.86 -3.12 -10.41
C ILE A 210 18.34 -1.77 -9.90
N SER A 211 17.04 -1.49 -10.04
CA SER A 211 16.47 -0.21 -9.58
C SER A 211 16.58 0.00 -8.07
N HIS A 212 16.74 -1.07 -7.30
CA HIS A 212 16.93 -1.03 -5.85
C HIS A 212 18.40 -1.25 -5.43
N GLY A 213 19.33 -1.17 -6.38
CA GLY A 213 20.76 -1.23 -6.10
C GLY A 213 21.33 -2.64 -5.92
N VAL A 214 20.58 -3.67 -6.29
CA VAL A 214 21.05 -5.07 -6.32
C VAL A 214 21.35 -5.44 -7.77
N GLY A 215 22.57 -5.13 -8.21
CA GLY A 215 22.97 -5.23 -9.60
C GLY A 215 24.07 -6.26 -9.85
N ASP A 216 24.65 -6.87 -8.84
CA ASP A 216 25.79 -7.78 -8.99
C ASP A 216 25.84 -8.76 -7.81
N ASP A 217 26.75 -9.74 -7.88
CA ASP A 217 26.90 -10.74 -6.81
C ASP A 217 27.27 -10.08 -5.46
N THR A 218 28.12 -9.05 -5.49
CA THR A 218 28.56 -8.33 -4.29
C THR A 218 27.42 -7.60 -3.59
N SER A 219 26.53 -6.94 -4.33
CA SER A 219 25.34 -6.27 -3.78
C SER A 219 24.30 -7.27 -3.28
N LEU A 220 24.15 -8.42 -3.94
CA LEU A 220 23.30 -9.52 -3.45
C LEU A 220 23.81 -10.07 -2.11
N GLN A 221 25.12 -10.28 -2.00
CA GLN A 221 25.77 -10.73 -0.76
C GLN A 221 25.67 -9.66 0.33
N SER A 222 25.91 -8.39 -0.01
CA SER A 222 25.80 -7.27 0.92
C SER A 222 24.37 -7.13 1.47
N MET A 223 23.36 -7.32 0.61
CA MET A 223 21.96 -7.37 1.03
C MET A 223 21.74 -8.50 2.05
N LEU A 224 22.27 -9.71 1.80
CA LEU A 224 22.09 -10.85 2.70
C LEU A 224 22.77 -10.67 4.07
N GLN A 225 23.82 -9.87 4.15
CA GLN A 225 24.49 -9.52 5.41
C GLN A 225 23.69 -8.54 6.27
N MET A 226 22.65 -7.88 5.72
CA MET A 226 21.82 -6.98 6.51
C MET A 226 20.94 -7.76 7.49
N ASN A 227 20.98 -7.40 8.78
CA ASN A 227 20.21 -8.05 9.85
C ASN A 227 18.68 -8.08 9.60
N ASN A 228 18.19 -7.20 8.73
CA ASN A 228 16.79 -7.00 8.43
C ASN A 228 16.48 -7.10 6.92
N TRP A 229 17.32 -7.79 6.14
CA TRP A 229 17.16 -7.87 4.68
C TRP A 229 15.78 -8.38 4.24
N ARG A 230 15.18 -9.33 4.98
CA ARG A 230 13.81 -9.82 4.70
C ARG A 230 12.79 -8.69 4.83
N SER A 231 12.84 -7.93 5.93
CA SER A 231 11.95 -6.80 6.17
C SER A 231 12.16 -5.67 5.17
N TRP A 232 13.42 -5.42 4.77
CA TRP A 232 13.76 -4.47 3.73
C TRP A 232 13.20 -4.91 2.38
N MET A 233 13.41 -6.15 1.96
CA MET A 233 12.90 -6.66 0.69
C MET A 233 11.36 -6.75 0.67
N TYR A 234 10.73 -6.98 1.82
CA TYR A 234 9.27 -6.93 1.96
C TYR A 234 8.70 -5.54 1.65
N THR A 235 9.50 -4.47 1.71
CA THR A 235 9.06 -3.14 1.24
C THR A 235 8.72 -3.15 -0.25
N TRP A 236 9.36 -3.97 -1.07
CA TRP A 236 9.05 -4.08 -2.51
C TRP A 236 7.69 -4.73 -2.76
N VAL A 237 7.25 -5.60 -1.85
CA VAL A 237 5.88 -6.15 -1.84
C VAL A 237 4.88 -5.06 -1.49
N ARG A 238 5.19 -4.23 -0.48
CA ARG A 238 4.37 -3.08 -0.07
C ARG A 238 4.27 -2.01 -1.16
N GLU A 239 5.33 -1.82 -1.92
CA GLU A 239 5.39 -0.92 -3.08
C GLU A 239 4.70 -1.52 -4.32
N GLY A 240 4.37 -2.82 -4.27
CA GLY A 240 3.65 -3.52 -5.33
C GLY A 240 4.53 -3.89 -6.51
N VAL A 241 5.85 -3.83 -6.34
CA VAL A 241 6.84 -4.24 -7.33
C VAL A 241 7.02 -5.77 -7.31
N LEU A 242 6.84 -6.37 -6.13
CA LEU A 242 6.75 -7.83 -5.95
C LEU A 242 5.34 -8.25 -5.51
N THR A 243 4.96 -9.46 -5.91
CA THR A 243 3.86 -10.20 -5.29
C THR A 243 4.36 -10.96 -4.05
N GLU A 244 3.46 -11.31 -3.14
CA GLU A 244 3.77 -12.15 -1.97
C GLU A 244 4.39 -13.50 -2.38
N LEU A 245 3.89 -14.09 -3.46
CA LEU A 245 4.41 -15.35 -3.97
C LEU A 245 5.85 -15.17 -4.50
N GLN A 246 6.10 -14.16 -5.33
CA GLN A 246 7.44 -13.87 -5.83
C GLN A 246 8.42 -13.58 -4.68
N PHE A 247 7.99 -12.82 -3.68
CA PHE A 247 8.78 -12.57 -2.48
C PHE A 247 9.16 -13.86 -1.77
N GLN A 248 8.21 -14.76 -1.52
CA GLN A 248 8.49 -16.03 -0.87
C GLN A 248 9.48 -16.87 -1.69
N MET A 249 9.29 -16.94 -3.01
CA MET A 249 10.18 -17.70 -3.90
C MET A 249 11.61 -17.16 -3.89
N ILE A 250 11.77 -15.84 -3.85
CA ILE A 250 13.07 -15.19 -3.76
C ILE A 250 13.70 -15.43 -2.39
N VAL A 251 12.94 -15.29 -1.29
CA VAL A 251 13.42 -15.56 0.07
C VAL A 251 13.92 -17.00 0.18
N ASP A 252 13.15 -17.96 -0.31
CA ASP A 252 13.55 -19.37 -0.33
C ASP A 252 14.84 -19.60 -1.13
N GLY A 253 15.00 -18.89 -2.26
CA GLY A 253 16.20 -18.92 -3.07
C GLY A 253 17.43 -18.34 -2.36
N LEU A 254 17.26 -17.19 -1.70
CA LEU A 254 18.30 -16.52 -0.93
C LEU A 254 18.72 -17.31 0.31
N GLU A 255 17.78 -17.96 0.99
CA GLU A 255 18.09 -18.86 2.10
C GLU A 255 18.89 -20.10 1.66
N LYS A 256 18.63 -20.60 0.45
CA LYS A 256 19.43 -21.68 -0.14
C LYS A 256 20.85 -21.22 -0.46
N LEU A 257 21.02 -19.98 -0.93
CA LEU A 257 22.34 -19.40 -1.17
C LEU A 257 23.14 -19.26 0.13
N LEU A 258 22.50 -18.83 1.23
CA LEU A 258 23.14 -18.73 2.56
C LEU A 258 23.57 -20.08 3.15
N ARG A 259 22.96 -21.19 2.71
CA ARG A 259 23.28 -22.55 3.17
C ARG A 259 24.34 -23.25 2.32
N LYS A 260 24.78 -22.64 1.22
CA LYS A 260 25.86 -23.18 0.40
C LYS A 260 27.19 -22.89 1.11
N PRO A 261 27.96 -23.93 1.51
CA PRO A 261 29.26 -23.76 2.15
C PRO A 261 30.32 -23.20 1.19
#